data_AF-A0A924WXN6-F1
#
_entry.id   AF-A0A924WXN6-F1
#
_cell.length_a   1.000
_cell.length_b   1.000
_cell.length_c   1.000
_cell.angle_alpha   90.00
_cell.angle_beta   90.00
_cell.angle_gamma   90.00
#
_symmetry.space_group_name_H-M   'P 1'
#
loop_
_entity.id
_entity.type
_entity.pdbx_description
1 polymer ?
#
loop_
_entity_poly.entity_id
_entity_poly.type
_entity_poly.pdbx_seq_one_letter_code
_entity_poly.pdbx_strand_id
1 'polypeptide(L)'
;MVLSLSISAQTEAKLAAKAAAAGVDISTYVGTLIEETVKPPLTLKAISGQMADDFAATGMTDDELGDLLEETKHEMRSEKRSGRAS
;
A
#
# COMPACT_ATOMS: atom_id res chain seq x y z
N MET A 1 4.04 -26.07 9.64
CA MET A 1 3.46 -26.94 8.59
C MET A 1 4.38 -26.89 7.37
N VAL A 2 4.57 -27.98 6.63
CA VAL A 2 5.38 -27.98 5.40
C VAL A 2 4.46 -28.23 4.20
N LEU A 3 4.52 -27.33 3.21
CA LEU A 3 3.82 -27.45 1.94
C LEU A 3 4.82 -27.70 0.82
N SER A 4 4.57 -28.71 0.00
CA SER A 4 5.35 -28.98 -1.21
C SER A 4 4.56 -28.53 -2.43
N LEU A 5 5.12 -27.62 -3.22
CA LEU A 5 4.46 -26.98 -4.36
C LEU A 5 5.40 -27.08 -5.57
N SER A 6 4.88 -27.50 -6.71
CA SER A 6 5.63 -27.47 -7.97
C SER A 6 5.40 -26.15 -8.67
N ILE A 7 6.47 -25.38 -8.87
CA ILE A 7 6.45 -24.13 -9.65
C ILE A 7 7.38 -24.25 -10.86
N SER A 8 7.23 -23.38 -11.85
CA SER A 8 8.17 -23.36 -12.99
C SER A 8 9.56 -22.91 -12.54
N ALA A 9 10.60 -23.48 -13.16
CA ALA A 9 12.01 -23.12 -12.87
C ALA A 9 12.28 -21.60 -13.03
N GLN A 10 11.59 -20.96 -13.97
CA GLN A 10 11.68 -19.50 -14.14
C GLN A 10 11.15 -18.73 -12.91
N THR A 11 10.06 -19.22 -12.31
CA THR A 11 9.45 -18.60 -11.12
C THR A 11 10.34 -18.81 -9.91
N GLU A 12 10.88 -20.02 -9.75
CA GLU A 12 11.84 -20.35 -8.69
C GLU A 12 13.07 -19.43 -8.74
N ALA A 13 13.67 -19.25 -9.92
CA ALA A 13 14.82 -18.35 -10.09
C ALA A 13 14.50 -16.89 -9.72
N LYS A 14 13.30 -16.40 -10.08
CA LYS A 14 12.86 -15.05 -9.70
C LYS A 14 12.64 -14.93 -8.19
N LEU A 15 12.07 -15.95 -7.54
CA LEU A 15 11.87 -15.96 -6.09
C LEU A 15 13.21 -16.02 -5.35
N ALA A 16 14.14 -16.85 -5.80
CA ALA A 16 15.49 -16.94 -5.24
C ALA A 16 16.22 -15.60 -5.34
N ALA A 17 16.15 -14.91 -6.49
CA ALA A 17 16.76 -13.60 -6.67
C ALA A 17 16.14 -12.54 -5.72
N LYS A 18 14.81 -12.56 -5.55
CA LYS A 18 14.12 -11.66 -4.62
C LYS A 18 14.46 -11.94 -3.16
N ALA A 19 14.52 -13.22 -2.77
CA ALA A 19 14.93 -13.63 -1.43
C ALA A 19 16.36 -13.18 -1.12
N ALA A 20 17.30 -13.39 -2.05
CA ALA A 20 18.67 -12.93 -1.93
C ALA A 20 18.77 -11.40 -1.82
N ALA A 21 18.01 -10.65 -2.61
CA ALA A 21 17.95 -9.19 -2.52
C ALA A 21 17.39 -8.71 -1.16
N ALA A 22 16.50 -9.48 -0.55
CA ALA A 22 15.95 -9.22 0.79
C ALA A 22 16.85 -9.77 1.92
N GLY A 23 17.96 -10.43 1.62
CA GLY A 23 18.90 -10.98 2.60
C GLY A 23 18.35 -12.19 3.39
N VAL A 24 17.34 -12.88 2.86
CA VAL A 24 16.68 -14.03 3.50
C VAL A 24 16.73 -15.26 2.58
N ASP A 25 16.54 -16.44 3.15
CA ASP A 25 16.40 -17.67 2.35
C ASP A 25 15.04 -17.73 1.63
N ILE A 26 14.97 -18.56 0.59
CA ILE A 26 13.77 -18.67 -0.26
C ILE A 26 12.54 -19.16 0.51
N SER A 27 12.71 -20.06 1.49
CA SER A 27 11.59 -20.59 2.27
C SER A 27 11.00 -19.52 3.18
N THR A 28 11.85 -18.74 3.85
CA THR A 28 11.42 -17.58 4.64
C THR A 28 10.71 -16.55 3.76
N TYR A 29 11.31 -16.18 2.63
CA TYR A 29 10.74 -15.19 1.71
C TYR A 29 9.35 -15.61 1.19
N VAL A 30 9.22 -16.85 0.71
CA VAL A 30 7.95 -17.38 0.20
C VAL A 30 6.92 -17.54 1.32
N GLY A 31 7.34 -17.99 2.50
CA GLY A 31 6.47 -18.10 3.68
C GLY A 31 5.84 -16.76 4.03
N THR A 32 6.64 -15.69 4.11
CA THR A 32 6.16 -14.33 4.37
C THR A 32 5.16 -13.88 3.31
N LEU A 33 5.45 -14.10 2.02
CA LEU A 33 4.53 -13.72 0.95
C LEU A 33 3.18 -14.45 1.08
N ILE A 34 3.19 -15.75 1.39
CA ILE A 34 1.94 -16.51 1.57
C ILE A 34 1.15 -15.98 2.77
N GLU A 35 1.82 -15.71 3.89
CA GLU A 35 1.16 -15.11 5.06
C GLU A 35 0.57 -13.74 4.75
N GLU A 36 1.26 -12.91 3.96
CA GLU A 36 0.73 -11.63 3.53
C GLU A 36 -0.51 -11.76 2.63
N THR A 37 -0.55 -12.77 1.75
CA THR A 37 -1.69 -12.98 0.86
C THR A 37 -2.97 -13.39 1.58
N VAL A 38 -2.87 -13.94 2.80
CA VAL A 38 -4.03 -14.34 3.61
C VAL A 38 -4.44 -13.30 4.64
N LYS A 39 -3.68 -12.20 4.78
CA LYS A 39 -4.09 -11.09 5.65
C LYS A 39 -5.40 -10.51 5.10
N PRO A 40 -6.39 -10.23 5.97
CA PRO A 40 -7.59 -9.55 5.52
C PRO A 40 -7.21 -8.18 4.94
N PRO A 41 -7.88 -7.71 3.87
CA PRO A 41 -7.65 -6.38 3.35
C PRO A 41 -7.82 -5.38 4.50
N LEU A 42 -6.84 -4.48 4.66
CA LEU A 42 -6.89 -3.45 5.68
C LEU A 42 -8.17 -2.64 5.47
N THR A 43 -8.99 -2.54 6.51
CA THR A 43 -10.16 -1.65 6.46
C THR A 43 -9.67 -0.21 6.42
N LEU A 44 -10.45 0.69 5.82
CA LEU A 44 -10.11 2.12 5.84
C LEU A 44 -9.83 2.58 7.28
N LYS A 45 -10.66 2.15 8.24
CA LYS A 45 -10.44 2.39 9.68
C LYS A 45 -9.08 1.88 10.20
N ALA A 46 -8.60 0.73 9.75
CA ALA A 46 -7.29 0.21 10.13
C ALA A 46 -6.13 1.01 9.51
N ILE A 47 -6.36 1.65 8.37
CA ILE A 47 -5.37 2.50 7.67
C ILE A 47 -5.36 3.91 8.27
N SER A 48 -6.54 4.51 8.46
CA SER A 48 -6.69 5.88 8.93
C SER A 48 -6.57 6.02 10.45
N GLY A 49 -6.75 4.95 11.23
CA GLY A 49 -6.50 4.94 12.68
C GLY A 49 -7.18 6.11 13.39
N GLN A 50 -6.43 6.82 14.24
CA GLN A 50 -6.90 8.01 14.97
C GLN A 50 -7.41 9.13 14.04
N MET A 51 -6.88 9.22 12.83
CA MET A 51 -7.27 10.24 11.86
C MET A 51 -8.74 10.07 11.42
N ALA A 52 -9.28 8.86 11.46
CA ALA A 52 -10.70 8.62 11.22
C ALA A 52 -11.58 9.20 12.33
N ASP A 53 -11.14 9.04 13.58
CA ASP A 53 -11.84 9.54 14.76
C ASP A 53 -11.74 11.07 14.83
N ASP A 54 -10.58 11.62 14.50
CA ASP A 54 -10.36 13.06 14.40
C ASP A 54 -11.20 13.66 13.27
N PHE A 55 -11.30 12.98 12.11
CA PHE A 55 -12.18 13.39 11.01
C PHE A 55 -13.66 13.38 11.45
N ALA A 56 -14.12 12.29 12.06
CA ALA A 56 -15.50 12.22 12.58
C ALA A 56 -15.78 13.31 13.62
N ALA A 57 -14.78 13.69 14.43
CA ALA A 57 -14.88 14.78 15.40
C ALA A 57 -14.97 16.17 14.77
N THR A 58 -14.54 16.35 13.51
CA THR A 58 -14.71 17.62 12.79
C THR A 58 -16.18 17.89 12.43
N GLY A 59 -17.02 16.85 12.39
CA GLY A 59 -18.41 16.95 11.93
C GLY A 59 -18.56 17.21 10.43
N MET A 60 -17.45 17.17 9.68
CA MET A 60 -17.42 17.29 8.23
C MET A 60 -18.11 16.08 7.60
N THR A 61 -18.99 16.35 6.65
CA THR A 61 -19.62 15.31 5.84
C THR A 61 -18.67 14.77 4.77
N ASP A 62 -18.93 13.56 4.27
CA ASP A 62 -18.11 12.96 3.21
C ASP A 62 -18.08 13.85 1.94
N ASP A 63 -19.18 14.56 1.65
CA ASP A 63 -19.28 15.48 0.52
C ASP A 63 -18.38 16.71 0.69
N GLU A 64 -18.37 17.31 1.89
CA GLU A 64 -17.50 18.45 2.22
C GLU A 64 -16.00 18.06 2.20
N LEU A 65 -15.68 16.84 2.62
CA LEU A 65 -14.33 16.29 2.48
C LEU A 65 -13.96 16.11 1.01
N GLY A 66 -14.89 15.62 0.18
CA GLY A 66 -14.70 15.47 -1.26
C GLY A 66 -14.35 16.79 -1.94
N ASP A 67 -15.11 17.84 -1.61
CA ASP A 67 -14.88 19.19 -2.14
C ASP A 67 -13.51 19.75 -1.72
N LEU A 68 -13.13 19.59 -0.44
CA LEU A 68 -11.82 20.03 0.08
C LEU A 68 -10.65 19.31 -0.62
N LEU A 69 -10.77 18.00 -0.85
CA LEU A 69 -9.74 17.21 -1.52
C LEU A 69 -9.58 17.60 -2.99
N GLU A 70 -10.69 17.90 -3.69
CA GLU A 70 -10.63 18.39 -5.06
C GLU A 70 -10.01 19.80 -5.14
N GLU A 71 -10.37 20.72 -4.24
CA GLU A 71 -9.76 22.05 -4.15
C GLU A 71 -8.24 21.95 -3.93
N THR A 72 -7.82 21.17 -2.93
CA THR A 72 -6.40 20.94 -2.62
C THR A 72 -5.65 20.34 -3.82
N LYS A 73 -6.26 19.38 -4.54
CA LYS A 73 -5.68 18.77 -5.74
C LYS A 73 -5.54 19.78 -6.88
N HIS A 74 -6.49 20.70 -7.03
CA HIS A 74 -6.42 21.78 -8.00
C HIS A 74 -5.30 22.77 -7.67
N GLU A 75 -5.14 23.13 -6.40
CA GLU A 75 -4.05 23.99 -5.91
C GLU A 75 -2.67 23.37 -6.18
N MET A 76 -2.44 22.11 -5.77
CA MET A 76 -1.17 21.41 -6.02
C MET A 76 -0.82 21.31 -7.52
N ARG A 77 -1.83 21.15 -8.39
CA ARG A 77 -1.64 21.15 -9.85
C ARG A 77 -1.30 22.54 -10.37
N SER A 78 -1.84 23.59 -9.78
CA SER A 78 -1.51 24.98 -10.12
C SER A 78 -0.07 25.32 -9.72
N GLU A 79 0.37 24.90 -8.53
CA GLU A 79 1.73 25.10 -8.02
C GLU A 79 2.75 24.39 -8.91
N LYS A 80 2.51 23.12 -9.27
CA LYS A 80 3.36 22.36 -10.19
C LYS A 80 3.45 22.98 -11.60
N ARG A 81 2.40 23.68 -12.05
CA ARG A 81 2.43 24.42 -13.33
C ARG A 81 3.21 25.73 -13.21
N SER A 82 3.12 26.41 -12.07
CA SER A 82 3.86 27.66 -11.82
C SER A 82 5.37 27.43 -11.65
N GLY A 83 5.80 26.29 -11.09
CA GLY A 83 7.21 25.95 -10.90
C GLY A 83 7.97 25.47 -12.15
N ARG A 84 7.33 25.42 -13.33
CA ARG A 84 7.94 24.98 -14.61
C ARG A 84 8.22 26.15 -15.56
N ALA A 85 8.04 27.39 -15.10
CA ALA A 85 8.27 28.64 -15.85
C ALA A 85 9.37 29.52 -15.22
N SER A 86 10.33 28.93 -14.51
CA SER A 86 11.55 29.59 -14.03
C SER A 86 12.78 28.79 -14.44
#